data_AF-A0AAD3DAM9-F1
#
_entry.id   AF-A0AAD3DAM9-F1
#
_cell.length_a   1.000
_cell.length_b   1.000
_cell.length_c   1.000
_cell.angle_alpha   90.00
_cell.angle_beta   90.00
_cell.angle_gamma   90.00
#
_symmetry.space_group_name_H-M   'P 1'
#
loop_
_entity.id
_entity.type
_entity.pdbx_description
1 polymer ?
#
loop_
_entity_poly.entity_id
_entity_poly.type
_entity_poly.pdbx_seq_one_letter_code
_entity_poly.pdbx_strand_id
1 'polypeptide(L)'
;MPPTSKVAPSTNYKQMDSVREVSDFEKWSSEDVADFFENKGLGEYRELLVHHRITGKVAPQLTDADLKDMGIKIVGDRCRFRHILKTFGRKARQVQRNKIVWSGEERVFFGCADWCVGSCGGLCPVDPSTYRLTNNHLKIRLVDPVRVGPVRLCCCAQFSVNNIDLSQVDDVDIEGIPAPFVQQCFCCADGKEIIEVSTAEGDVPVIVRMGEATAVADMIMNQVEESQMIERD
;
A
#
# COMPACT_ATOMS: atom_id res chain seq x y z
N MET A 1 -8.16 -37.66 26.08
CA MET A 1 -8.03 -37.57 24.61
C MET A 1 -9.40 -37.33 24.02
N PRO A 2 -9.70 -36.14 23.47
CA PRO A 2 -10.89 -35.93 22.65
C PRO A 2 -10.57 -36.15 21.16
N PRO A 3 -11.57 -36.53 20.33
CA PRO A 3 -11.38 -36.88 18.93
C PRO A 3 -11.23 -35.63 18.05
N THR A 4 -10.19 -35.59 17.22
CA THR A 4 -10.00 -34.54 16.21
C THR A 4 -10.81 -34.86 14.96
N SER A 5 -11.93 -34.16 14.78
CA SER A 5 -12.67 -34.18 13.50
C SER A 5 -11.83 -33.48 12.43
N LYS A 6 -11.52 -34.20 11.35
CA LYS A 6 -10.92 -33.62 10.15
C LYS A 6 -11.98 -32.78 9.43
N VAL A 7 -11.89 -31.46 9.56
CA VAL A 7 -12.64 -30.52 8.72
C VAL A 7 -11.89 -30.39 7.39
N ALA A 8 -12.51 -30.86 6.31
CA ALA A 8 -12.01 -30.67 4.96
C ALA A 8 -12.15 -29.18 4.57
N PRO A 9 -11.10 -28.53 4.02
CA PRO A 9 -11.25 -27.18 3.51
C PRO A 9 -12.05 -27.20 2.20
N SER A 10 -13.25 -26.63 2.26
CA SER A 10 -14.14 -26.40 1.15
C SER A 10 -13.59 -25.30 0.23
N THR A 11 -13.26 -25.73 -1.00
CA THR A 11 -13.69 -25.09 -2.25
C THR A 11 -13.64 -23.56 -2.33
N ASN A 12 -12.45 -22.96 -2.49
CA ASN A 12 -12.35 -21.67 -3.18
C ASN A 12 -10.98 -21.36 -3.80
N TYR A 13 -10.37 -22.32 -4.48
CA TYR A 13 -9.05 -22.14 -5.12
C TYR A 13 -9.08 -21.56 -6.53
N LYS A 14 -10.26 -21.45 -7.19
CA LYS A 14 -10.35 -20.99 -8.58
C LYS A 14 -10.48 -19.47 -8.76
N GLN A 15 -10.66 -18.71 -7.69
CA GLN A 15 -10.82 -17.24 -7.79
C GLN A 15 -9.49 -16.49 -7.55
N MET A 16 -8.46 -17.15 -6.99
CA MET A 16 -7.15 -16.54 -6.73
C MET A 16 -6.21 -16.47 -7.94
N ASP A 17 -6.45 -17.26 -9.00
CA ASP A 17 -5.54 -17.30 -10.16
C ASP A 17 -5.74 -16.17 -11.17
N SER A 18 -6.89 -15.48 -11.19
CA SER A 18 -7.11 -14.34 -12.12
C SER A 18 -6.52 -13.01 -11.65
N VAL A 19 -6.04 -12.95 -10.40
CA VAL A 19 -5.51 -11.73 -9.77
C VAL A 19 -3.98 -11.66 -9.88
N ARG A 20 -3.28 -12.80 -9.98
CA ARG A 20 -1.82 -12.87 -10.06
C ARG A 20 -1.22 -12.56 -11.44
N GLU A 21 -2.01 -12.56 -12.52
CA GLU A 21 -1.43 -12.44 -13.87
C GLU A 21 -1.20 -11.02 -14.39
N VAL A 22 -1.75 -9.95 -13.78
CA VAL A 22 -1.74 -8.61 -14.43
C VAL A 22 -1.08 -7.54 -13.56
N SER A 23 -0.36 -7.91 -12.51
CA SER A 23 0.38 -6.94 -11.69
C SER A 23 1.63 -6.39 -12.37
N ASP A 24 2.19 -7.11 -13.34
CA ASP A 24 3.47 -6.78 -13.99
C ASP A 24 3.34 -6.59 -15.51
N PHE A 25 2.14 -6.27 -16.01
CA PHE A 25 1.94 -6.10 -17.47
C PHE A 25 2.82 -4.98 -18.05
N GLU A 26 3.24 -3.98 -17.27
CA GLU A 26 4.17 -2.93 -17.73
C GLU A 26 5.55 -3.46 -18.14
N LYS A 27 5.93 -4.65 -17.67
CA LYS A 27 7.21 -5.30 -18.00
C LYS A 27 7.08 -6.26 -19.19
N TRP A 28 5.87 -6.46 -19.70
CA TRP A 28 5.62 -7.42 -20.77
C TRP A 28 6.22 -6.95 -22.09
N SER A 29 6.93 -7.88 -22.71
CA SER A 29 7.37 -7.79 -24.09
C SER A 29 6.18 -7.86 -25.05
N SER A 30 6.43 -7.58 -26.33
CA SER A 30 5.43 -7.76 -27.40
C SER A 30 4.92 -9.20 -27.50
N GLU A 31 5.81 -10.16 -27.23
CA GLU A 31 5.56 -11.58 -27.27
C GLU A 31 4.63 -11.99 -26.11
N ASP A 32 4.92 -11.53 -24.89
CA ASP A 32 4.10 -11.80 -23.70
C ASP A 32 2.67 -11.25 -23.87
N VAL A 33 2.54 -10.05 -24.44
CA VAL A 33 1.24 -9.45 -24.76
C VAL A 33 0.49 -10.29 -25.78
N ALA A 34 1.18 -10.74 -26.83
CA ALA A 34 0.58 -11.52 -27.90
C ALA A 34 0.10 -12.90 -27.40
N ASP A 35 0.90 -13.58 -26.59
CA ASP A 35 0.56 -14.86 -25.96
C ASP A 35 -0.61 -14.70 -24.97
N PHE A 36 -0.69 -13.58 -24.25
CA PHE A 36 -1.85 -13.26 -23.42
C PHE A 36 -3.15 -13.14 -24.24
N PHE A 37 -3.10 -12.43 -25.36
CA PHE A 37 -4.27 -12.28 -26.23
C PHE A 37 -4.65 -13.60 -26.92
N GLU A 38 -3.68 -14.44 -27.24
CA GLU A 38 -3.91 -15.81 -27.72
C GLU A 38 -4.70 -16.64 -26.70
N ASN A 39 -4.30 -16.61 -25.43
CA ASN A 39 -5.02 -17.27 -24.34
C ASN A 39 -6.44 -16.70 -24.11
N LYS A 40 -6.70 -15.48 -24.56
CA LYS A 40 -8.05 -14.87 -24.57
C LYS A 40 -8.82 -15.15 -25.87
N GLY A 41 -8.33 -16.03 -26.75
CA GLY A 41 -8.99 -16.39 -27.99
C GLY A 41 -8.89 -15.32 -29.08
N LEU A 42 -7.81 -14.53 -29.07
CA LEU A 42 -7.46 -13.51 -30.08
C LEU A 42 -6.10 -13.84 -30.74
N GLY A 43 -5.75 -15.13 -30.82
CA GLY A 43 -4.46 -15.61 -31.32
C GLY A 43 -4.17 -15.30 -32.78
N GLU A 44 -5.20 -15.09 -33.60
CA GLU A 44 -5.06 -14.68 -35.01
C GLU A 44 -4.31 -13.36 -35.18
N TYR A 45 -4.31 -12.52 -34.14
CA TYR A 45 -3.65 -11.21 -34.13
C TYR A 45 -2.25 -11.24 -33.51
N ARG A 46 -1.71 -12.42 -33.17
CA ARG A 46 -0.42 -12.57 -32.50
C ARG A 46 0.73 -11.94 -33.29
N GLU A 47 0.89 -12.33 -34.56
CA GLU A 47 1.95 -11.81 -35.43
C GLU A 47 1.86 -10.30 -35.61
N LEU A 48 0.63 -9.79 -35.65
CA LEU A 48 0.31 -8.38 -35.84
C LEU A 48 0.68 -7.56 -34.60
N LEU A 49 0.40 -8.06 -33.39
CA LEU A 49 0.84 -7.43 -32.14
C LEU A 49 2.38 -7.38 -32.01
N VAL A 50 3.06 -8.46 -32.40
CA VAL A 50 4.52 -8.53 -32.39
C VAL A 50 5.14 -7.61 -33.44
N HIS A 51 4.59 -7.60 -34.66
CA HIS A 51 5.05 -6.73 -35.76
C HIS A 51 4.96 -5.25 -35.39
N HIS A 52 3.86 -4.84 -34.76
CA HIS A 52 3.66 -3.46 -34.29
C HIS A 52 4.36 -3.15 -32.95
N ARG A 53 5.11 -4.11 -32.37
CA ARG A 53 5.85 -3.97 -31.11
C ARG A 53 4.95 -3.50 -29.95
N ILE A 54 3.75 -4.06 -29.86
CA ILE A 54 2.80 -3.71 -28.81
C ILE A 54 3.26 -4.30 -27.48
N THR A 55 4.04 -3.54 -26.73
CA THR A 55 4.46 -3.87 -25.38
C THR A 55 3.34 -3.63 -24.37
N GLY A 56 3.47 -4.19 -23.17
CA GLY A 56 2.44 -4.02 -22.15
C GLY A 56 2.29 -2.58 -21.66
N LYS A 57 3.31 -1.71 -21.83
CA LYS A 57 3.18 -0.26 -21.56
C LYS A 57 2.31 0.47 -22.59
N VAL A 58 2.42 0.07 -23.86
CA VAL A 58 1.70 0.71 -24.98
C VAL A 58 0.29 0.16 -25.10
N ALA A 59 0.09 -1.13 -24.79
CA ALA A 59 -1.20 -1.80 -24.98
C ALA A 59 -2.41 -1.03 -24.37
N PRO A 60 -2.39 -0.55 -23.11
CA PRO A 60 -3.52 0.18 -22.53
C PRO A 60 -3.81 1.53 -23.19
N GLN A 61 -2.86 2.09 -23.95
CA GLN A 61 -2.99 3.39 -24.62
C GLN A 61 -3.61 3.28 -26.01
N LEU A 62 -3.73 2.07 -26.57
CA LEU A 62 -4.28 1.86 -27.91
C LEU A 62 -5.75 2.30 -28.00
N THR A 63 -6.03 3.11 -29.01
CA THR A 63 -7.37 3.59 -29.34
C THR A 63 -8.06 2.66 -30.35
N ASP A 64 -9.36 2.89 -30.62
CA ASP A 64 -10.06 2.13 -31.66
C ASP A 64 -9.47 2.38 -33.06
N ALA A 65 -8.99 3.62 -33.30
CA ALA A 65 -8.35 3.99 -34.55
C ALA A 65 -7.05 3.21 -34.75
N ASP A 66 -6.21 3.12 -33.71
CA ASP A 66 -4.94 2.37 -33.79
C ASP A 66 -5.18 0.88 -34.07
N LEU A 67 -6.17 0.26 -33.42
CA LEU A 67 -6.52 -1.15 -33.69
C LEU A 67 -7.01 -1.37 -35.12
N LYS A 68 -7.74 -0.40 -35.67
CA LYS A 68 -8.19 -0.43 -37.06
C LYS A 68 -7.02 -0.30 -38.03
N ASP A 69 -6.09 0.61 -37.75
CA ASP A 69 -4.91 0.88 -38.58
C ASP A 69 -3.90 -0.26 -38.54
N MET A 70 -3.80 -0.98 -37.43
CA MET A 70 -3.01 -2.21 -37.32
C MET A 70 -3.58 -3.36 -38.16
N GLY A 71 -4.84 -3.28 -38.61
CA GLY A 71 -5.46 -4.28 -39.49
C GLY A 71 -6.58 -5.12 -38.87
N ILE A 72 -7.03 -4.80 -37.64
CA ILE A 72 -8.13 -5.51 -36.98
C ILE A 72 -9.47 -5.01 -37.53
N LYS A 73 -9.94 -5.64 -38.61
CA LYS A 73 -11.15 -5.21 -39.33
C LYS A 73 -12.45 -5.62 -38.64
N ILE A 74 -12.45 -6.75 -37.94
CA ILE A 74 -13.63 -7.32 -37.28
C ILE A 74 -14.01 -6.43 -36.08
N VAL A 75 -15.21 -5.85 -36.12
CA VAL A 75 -15.70 -4.93 -35.07
C VAL A 75 -15.80 -5.64 -33.72
N GLY A 76 -16.26 -6.89 -33.71
CA GLY A 76 -16.38 -7.69 -32.48
C GLY A 76 -15.05 -7.88 -31.76
N ASP A 77 -13.99 -8.18 -32.52
CA ASP A 77 -12.65 -8.37 -31.97
C ASP A 77 -12.06 -7.05 -31.46
N ARG A 78 -12.25 -5.94 -32.18
CA ARG A 78 -11.84 -4.61 -31.68
C ARG A 78 -12.53 -4.26 -30.37
N CYS A 79 -13.83 -4.54 -30.23
CA CYS A 79 -14.56 -4.36 -28.98
C CYS A 79 -13.97 -5.22 -27.85
N ARG A 80 -13.61 -6.47 -28.14
CA ARG A 80 -12.99 -7.39 -27.18
C ARG A 80 -11.59 -6.91 -26.76
N PHE A 81 -10.76 -6.48 -27.70
CA PHE A 81 -9.47 -5.84 -27.43
C PHE A 81 -9.64 -4.64 -26.51
N ARG A 82 -10.50 -3.68 -26.88
CA ARG A 82 -10.77 -2.49 -26.06
C ARG A 82 -11.22 -2.83 -24.64
N HIS A 83 -12.06 -3.85 -24.47
CA HIS A 83 -12.50 -4.28 -23.15
C HIS A 83 -11.33 -4.82 -22.29
N ILE A 84 -10.48 -5.66 -22.89
CA ILE A 84 -9.29 -6.22 -22.24
C ILE A 84 -8.29 -5.10 -21.89
N LEU A 85 -8.01 -4.20 -22.83
CA LEU A 85 -7.09 -3.08 -22.65
C LEU A 85 -7.56 -2.10 -21.57
N LYS A 86 -8.86 -1.81 -21.51
CA LYS A 86 -9.44 -1.03 -20.39
C LYS A 86 -9.25 -1.72 -19.05
N THR A 87 -9.33 -3.05 -19.01
CA THR A 87 -9.08 -3.83 -17.80
C THR A 87 -7.62 -3.73 -17.39
N PHE A 88 -6.68 -3.77 -18.33
CA PHE A 88 -5.25 -3.54 -18.08
C PHE A 88 -5.01 -2.15 -17.51
N GLY A 89 -5.53 -1.10 -18.15
CA GLY A 89 -5.39 0.27 -17.64
C GLY A 89 -6.01 0.48 -16.25
N ARG A 90 -7.10 -0.23 -15.91
CA ARG A 90 -7.65 -0.22 -14.54
C ARG A 90 -6.72 -0.90 -13.54
N LYS A 91 -6.18 -2.07 -13.87
CA LYS A 91 -5.26 -2.82 -13.00
C LYS A 91 -3.93 -2.09 -12.84
N ALA A 92 -3.40 -1.49 -13.89
CA ALA A 92 -2.23 -0.61 -13.88
C ALA A 92 -2.35 0.50 -12.84
N ARG A 93 -3.42 1.29 -12.98
CA ARG A 93 -3.71 2.38 -12.04
C ARG A 93 -3.95 1.89 -10.63
N GLN A 94 -4.46 0.67 -10.45
CA GLN A 94 -4.63 0.10 -9.11
C GLN A 94 -3.28 -0.28 -8.49
N VAL A 95 -2.37 -0.88 -9.26
CA VAL A 95 -1.00 -1.21 -8.78
C VAL A 95 -0.24 0.07 -8.47
N GLN A 96 -0.30 1.06 -9.36
CA GLN A 96 0.35 2.35 -9.16
C GLN A 96 -0.18 3.07 -7.91
N ARG A 97 -1.51 3.12 -7.72
CA ARG A 97 -2.11 3.72 -6.51
C ARG A 97 -1.72 3.00 -5.22
N ASN A 98 -1.57 1.68 -5.26
CA ASN A 98 -1.20 0.87 -4.10
C ASN A 98 0.31 0.79 -3.88
N LYS A 99 1.13 1.47 -4.69
CA LYS A 99 2.57 1.51 -4.51
C LYS A 99 2.86 2.19 -3.18
N ILE A 100 3.62 1.50 -2.33
CA ILE A 100 4.04 2.02 -1.03
C ILE A 100 5.19 2.99 -1.28
N VAL A 101 4.99 4.26 -0.94
CA VAL A 101 6.00 5.32 -0.99
C VAL A 101 6.88 5.23 0.25
N TRP A 102 6.24 5.05 1.40
CA TRP A 102 6.91 4.96 2.69
C TRP A 102 6.18 3.99 3.63
N SER A 103 6.95 3.31 4.47
CA SER A 103 6.44 2.48 5.55
C SER A 103 7.26 2.71 6.81
N GLY A 104 6.57 2.92 7.93
CA GLY A 104 7.20 3.15 9.23
C GLY A 104 6.51 2.35 10.35
N GLU A 105 7.22 2.21 11.45
CA GLU A 105 6.70 1.63 12.69
C GLU A 105 6.83 2.64 13.82
N GLU A 106 5.88 2.61 14.74
CA GLU A 106 5.85 3.49 15.90
C GLU A 106 7.09 3.33 16.78
N ARG A 107 7.68 4.46 17.16
CA ARG A 107 8.66 4.48 18.24
C ARG A 107 7.96 4.38 19.61
N VAL A 108 7.76 3.14 20.07
CA VAL A 108 7.09 2.85 21.35
C VAL A 108 7.93 3.29 22.56
N PHE A 109 9.26 3.13 22.49
CA PHE A 109 10.19 3.39 23.60
C PHE A 109 11.29 4.38 23.21
N PHE A 110 11.78 5.14 24.20
CA PHE A 110 12.86 6.11 23.98
C PHE A 110 14.23 5.43 23.83
N GLY A 111 14.47 4.32 24.53
CA GLY A 111 15.74 3.59 24.51
C GLY A 111 15.68 2.19 25.11
N CYS A 112 16.84 1.54 25.23
CA CYS A 112 16.92 0.13 25.67
C CYS A 112 16.45 -0.08 27.12
N ALA A 113 16.72 0.87 28.02
CA ALA A 113 16.28 0.78 29.42
C ALA A 113 14.74 0.86 29.53
N ASP A 114 14.13 1.77 28.77
CA ASP A 114 12.68 1.92 28.67
C ASP A 114 12.02 0.68 28.06
N TRP A 115 12.62 0.13 27.00
CA TRP A 115 12.20 -1.14 26.41
C TRP A 115 12.28 -2.29 27.43
N CYS A 116 13.38 -2.43 28.17
CA CYS A 116 13.54 -3.48 29.18
C CYS A 116 12.47 -3.38 30.28
N VAL A 117 12.11 -2.17 30.73
CA VAL A 117 11.07 -2.01 31.74
C VAL A 117 9.68 -2.24 31.15
N GLY A 118 9.40 -1.62 29.99
CA GLY A 118 8.09 -1.65 29.34
C GLY A 118 7.71 -2.99 28.70
N SER A 119 8.69 -3.82 28.34
CA SER A 119 8.48 -5.18 27.81
C SER A 119 8.71 -6.28 28.86
N CYS A 120 8.92 -5.93 30.14
CA CYS A 120 9.28 -6.87 31.20
C CYS A 120 10.50 -7.74 30.81
N GLY A 121 11.60 -7.11 30.37
CA GLY A 121 12.80 -7.80 29.92
C GLY A 121 12.60 -8.63 28.65
N GLY A 122 11.64 -8.25 27.80
CA GLY A 122 11.25 -8.99 26.59
C GLY A 122 10.26 -10.14 26.82
N LEU A 123 9.75 -10.33 28.04
CA LEU A 123 8.72 -11.35 28.34
C LEU A 123 7.34 -10.99 27.77
N CYS A 124 7.09 -9.70 27.50
CA CYS A 124 5.84 -9.24 26.90
C CYS A 124 6.05 -8.82 25.44
N PRO A 125 5.21 -9.28 24.49
CA PRO A 125 5.27 -8.83 23.11
C PRO A 125 4.94 -7.33 23.03
N VAL A 126 5.74 -6.60 22.26
CA VAL A 126 5.51 -5.20 21.94
C VAL A 126 4.95 -5.16 20.53
N ASP A 127 3.69 -4.75 20.39
CA ASP A 127 3.03 -4.57 19.10
C ASP A 127 2.99 -3.06 18.77
N PRO A 128 3.94 -2.51 18.00
CA PRO A 128 3.94 -1.10 17.62
C PRO A 128 2.84 -0.79 16.61
N SER A 129 2.35 0.45 16.61
CA SER A 129 1.50 0.96 15.52
C SER A 129 2.30 1.00 14.20
N THR A 130 1.64 0.75 13.08
CA THR A 130 2.31 0.68 11.76
C THR A 130 1.71 1.68 10.79
N TYR A 131 2.56 2.38 10.05
CA TYR A 131 2.18 3.44 9.12
C TYR A 131 2.58 3.04 7.70
N ARG A 132 1.68 3.24 6.74
CA ARG A 132 1.95 2.99 5.32
C ARG A 132 1.40 4.14 4.49
N LEU A 133 2.31 4.87 3.86
CA LEU A 133 1.98 5.89 2.88
C LEU A 133 2.01 5.26 1.49
N THR A 134 0.88 5.36 0.80
CA THR A 134 0.76 5.08 -0.62
C THR A 134 0.57 6.38 -1.39
N ASN A 135 0.51 6.31 -2.72
CA ASN A 135 0.31 7.51 -3.54
C ASN A 135 -1.01 8.25 -3.26
N ASN A 136 -2.03 7.56 -2.73
CA ASN A 136 -3.37 8.13 -2.56
C ASN A 136 -3.86 8.11 -1.12
N HIS A 137 -3.37 7.16 -0.31
CA HIS A 137 -3.87 6.96 1.04
C HIS A 137 -2.74 6.81 2.04
N LEU A 138 -2.94 7.40 3.22
CA LEU A 138 -2.15 7.14 4.41
C LEU A 138 -2.92 6.13 5.28
N LYS A 139 -2.39 4.91 5.35
CA LYS A 139 -2.96 3.83 6.16
C LYS A 139 -2.22 3.74 7.49
N ILE A 140 -2.96 3.98 8.57
CA ILE A 140 -2.46 3.97 9.94
C ILE A 140 -3.14 2.83 10.68
N ARG A 141 -2.34 1.91 11.23
CA ARG A 141 -2.82 0.88 12.16
C ARG A 141 -2.36 1.25 13.55
N LEU A 142 -3.27 1.78 14.36
CA LEU A 142 -3.00 2.10 15.76
C LEU A 142 -3.21 0.85 16.60
N VAL A 143 -2.29 0.62 17.54
CA VAL A 143 -2.35 -0.51 18.47
C VAL A 143 -2.48 0.03 19.89
N ASP A 144 -3.66 -0.20 20.48
CA ASP A 144 -3.95 0.16 21.86
C ASP A 144 -3.76 -1.06 22.77
N PRO A 145 -2.82 -1.04 23.72
CA PRO A 145 -2.66 -2.13 24.66
C PRO A 145 -3.87 -2.20 25.59
N VAL A 146 -4.50 -3.37 25.70
CA VAL A 146 -5.66 -3.56 26.59
C VAL A 146 -5.19 -3.45 28.04
N ARG A 147 -5.94 -2.70 28.85
CA ARG A 147 -5.68 -2.54 30.28
C ARG A 147 -6.80 -3.16 31.10
N VAL A 148 -6.44 -3.85 32.19
CA VAL A 148 -7.39 -4.20 33.26
C VAL A 148 -6.93 -3.48 34.52
N GLY A 149 -7.65 -2.42 34.87
CA GLY A 149 -7.21 -1.49 35.91
C GLY A 149 -5.91 -0.77 35.51
N PRO A 150 -4.94 -0.60 36.44
CA PRO A 150 -3.67 0.07 36.15
C PRO A 150 -2.66 -0.82 35.41
N VAL A 151 -2.97 -2.10 35.18
CA VAL A 151 -2.04 -3.09 34.61
C VAL A 151 -2.33 -3.28 33.12
N ARG A 152 -1.29 -3.16 32.29
CA ARG A 152 -1.36 -3.55 30.86
C ARG A 152 -1.43 -5.07 30.76
N LEU A 153 -2.45 -5.60 30.10
CA LEU A 153 -2.53 -7.03 29.80
C LEU A 153 -1.55 -7.36 28.67
N CYS A 154 -0.68 -8.32 28.95
CA CYS A 154 0.41 -8.75 28.07
C CYS A 154 -0.04 -9.59 26.87
N CYS A 155 -1.32 -9.97 26.76
CA CYS A 155 -1.80 -10.92 25.76
C CYS A 155 -2.94 -10.40 24.88
N CYS A 156 -3.36 -9.13 25.05
CA CYS A 156 -4.49 -8.57 24.33
C CYS A 156 -4.17 -7.13 23.92
N ALA A 157 -4.22 -6.87 22.62
CA ALA A 157 -4.19 -5.53 22.06
C ALA A 157 -5.46 -5.31 21.24
N GLN A 158 -6.03 -4.12 21.36
CA GLN A 158 -7.05 -3.66 20.44
C GLN A 158 -6.34 -2.90 19.32
N PHE A 159 -6.80 -3.05 18.09
CA PHE A 159 -6.26 -2.29 16.98
C PHE A 159 -7.38 -1.57 16.24
N SER A 160 -7.08 -0.36 15.79
CA SER A 160 -7.90 0.41 14.86
C SER A 160 -7.10 0.66 13.59
N VAL A 161 -7.80 0.70 12.45
CA VAL A 161 -7.17 0.93 11.14
C VAL A 161 -7.87 2.11 10.50
N ASN A 162 -7.13 3.20 10.36
CA ASN A 162 -7.58 4.41 9.69
C ASN A 162 -6.96 4.44 8.29
N ASN A 163 -7.77 4.68 7.28
CA ASN A 163 -7.32 4.83 5.90
C ASN A 163 -7.69 6.23 5.43
N ILE A 164 -6.77 7.16 5.61
CA ILE A 164 -6.96 8.59 5.34
C ILE A 164 -6.72 8.81 3.85
N ASP A 165 -7.66 9.49 3.19
CA ASP A 165 -7.48 9.95 1.81
C ASP A 165 -6.60 11.21 1.79
N LEU A 166 -5.56 11.21 0.96
CA LEU A 166 -4.61 12.32 0.91
C LEU A 166 -5.25 13.60 0.37
N SER A 167 -6.35 13.51 -0.37
CA SER A 167 -7.13 14.68 -0.81
C SER A 167 -7.81 15.43 0.35
N GLN A 168 -7.97 14.79 1.51
CA GLN A 168 -8.64 15.33 2.70
C GLN A 168 -7.67 15.81 3.79
N VAL A 169 -6.36 15.75 3.53
CA VAL A 169 -5.34 16.24 4.45
C VAL A 169 -5.20 17.74 4.25
N ASP A 170 -5.44 18.50 5.32
CA ASP A 170 -5.40 19.97 5.30
C ASP A 170 -4.02 20.50 5.72
N ASP A 171 -3.41 19.88 6.74
CA ASP A 171 -2.12 20.29 7.30
C ASP A 171 -1.36 19.12 7.92
N VAL A 172 -0.05 19.29 8.10
CA VAL A 172 0.85 18.33 8.73
C VAL A 172 1.80 19.06 9.68
N ASP A 173 1.55 18.91 10.98
CA ASP A 173 2.35 19.52 12.05
C ASP A 173 3.37 18.53 12.63
N ILE A 174 4.47 19.05 13.18
CA ILE A 174 5.52 18.23 13.81
C ILE A 174 5.76 18.70 15.25
N GLU A 175 5.59 17.79 16.22
CA GLU A 175 5.94 17.99 17.62
C GLU A 175 7.10 17.08 18.03
N GLY A 176 8.18 17.67 18.56
CA GLY A 176 9.34 16.94 19.08
C GLY A 176 9.24 16.70 20.59
N ILE A 177 9.23 15.43 21.00
CA ILE A 177 9.29 15.03 22.41
C ILE A 177 10.69 14.49 22.73
N PRO A 178 11.55 15.27 23.43
CA PRO A 178 12.88 14.81 23.80
C PRO A 178 12.79 13.66 24.82
N ALA A 179 13.77 12.77 24.79
CA ALA A 179 13.90 11.74 25.81
C ALA A 179 14.16 12.39 27.19
N PRO A 180 13.69 11.79 28.30
CA PRO A 180 14.02 12.28 29.64
C PRO A 180 15.53 12.40 29.84
N PHE A 181 15.98 13.49 30.46
CA PHE A 181 17.40 13.83 30.64
C PHE A 181 18.26 12.66 31.14
N VAL A 182 17.77 11.90 32.12
CA VAL A 182 18.48 10.74 32.68
C VAL A 182 18.69 9.65 31.62
N GLN A 183 17.70 9.38 30.78
CA GLN A 183 17.84 8.38 29.72
C GLN A 183 18.74 8.89 28.57
N GLN A 184 18.70 10.19 28.28
CA GLN A 184 19.56 10.82 27.29
C GLN A 184 21.04 10.76 27.70
N CYS A 185 21.35 11.06 28.98
CA CYS A 185 22.72 11.07 29.48
C CYS A 185 23.31 9.69 29.74
N PHE A 186 22.51 8.72 30.19
CA PHE A 186 23.03 7.42 30.67
C PHE A 186 22.71 6.23 29.75
N CYS A 187 21.78 6.37 28.80
CA CYS A 187 21.31 5.24 27.98
C CYS A 187 21.21 5.55 26.48
N CYS A 188 21.84 6.63 26.01
CA CYS A 188 21.79 7.07 24.60
C CYS A 188 20.35 7.04 24.03
N ALA A 189 19.36 7.41 24.85
CA ALA A 189 17.98 7.45 24.40
C ALA A 189 17.76 8.69 23.55
N ASP A 190 17.20 8.52 22.36
CA ASP A 190 16.79 9.64 21.52
C ASP A 190 15.30 9.92 21.70
N GLY A 191 14.92 11.16 21.40
CA GLY A 191 13.52 11.59 21.43
C GLY A 191 12.65 10.85 20.42
N LYS A 192 11.36 11.16 20.48
CA LYS A 192 10.38 10.78 19.45
C LYS A 192 9.77 12.05 18.88
N GLU A 193 9.37 11.99 17.62
CA GLU A 193 8.66 13.07 16.96
C GLU A 193 7.25 12.58 16.62
N ILE A 194 6.26 13.43 16.83
CA ILE A 194 4.87 13.20 16.49
C ILE A 194 4.57 14.06 15.29
N ILE A 195 4.11 13.43 14.21
CA ILE A 195 3.57 14.10 13.04
C ILE A 195 2.05 14.09 13.20
N GLU A 196 1.44 15.25 13.40
CA GLU A 196 -0.02 15.38 13.49
C GLU A 196 -0.56 15.64 12.08
N VAL A 197 -1.31 14.66 11.56
CA VAL A 197 -1.96 14.79 10.26
C VAL A 197 -3.38 15.27 10.49
N SER A 198 -3.64 16.51 10.11
CA SER A 198 -4.93 17.19 10.31
C SER A 198 -5.86 16.88 9.14
N THR A 199 -7.06 16.39 9.45
CA THR A 199 -8.10 16.07 8.46
C THR A 199 -9.44 16.64 8.89
N ALA A 200 -10.41 16.70 7.97
CA ALA A 200 -11.77 17.14 8.28
C ALA A 200 -12.46 16.31 9.39
N GLU A 201 -12.03 15.07 9.62
CA GLU A 201 -12.58 14.18 10.66
C GLU A 201 -11.84 14.28 12.00
N GLY A 202 -10.69 14.96 12.03
CA GLY A 202 -9.84 15.15 13.20
C GLY A 202 -8.37 14.83 12.94
N ASP A 203 -7.56 14.99 13.99
CA ASP A 203 -6.11 14.89 13.90
C ASP A 203 -5.64 13.48 14.25
N VAL A 204 -4.74 12.93 13.43
CA VAL A 204 -4.21 11.58 13.64
C VAL A 204 -2.69 11.63 13.83
N PRO A 205 -2.16 11.19 14.99
CA PRO A 205 -0.74 11.24 15.27
C PRO A 205 0.01 10.07 14.60
N VAL A 206 1.15 10.38 14.00
CA VAL A 206 2.13 9.43 13.48
C VAL A 206 3.45 9.61 14.24
N ILE A 207 3.81 8.63 15.06
CA ILE A 207 4.95 8.72 15.96
C ILE A 207 6.17 8.06 15.33
N VAL A 208 7.22 8.83 15.07
CA VAL A 208 8.45 8.39 14.40
C VAL A 208 9.70 8.64 15.25
N ARG A 209 10.85 8.18 14.76
CA ARG A 209 12.14 8.46 15.40
C ARG A 209 12.52 9.92 15.19
N MET A 210 13.21 10.48 16.18
CA MET A 210 13.74 11.84 16.09
C MET A 210 14.67 11.98 14.87
N GLY A 211 14.44 13.03 14.09
CA GLY A 211 15.16 13.31 12.84
C GLY A 211 14.54 12.69 11.59
N GLU A 212 13.52 11.84 11.71
CA GLU A 212 12.79 11.27 10.57
C GLU A 212 11.53 12.08 10.23
N ALA A 213 10.98 12.88 11.15
CA ALA A 213 9.66 13.49 10.96
C ALA A 213 9.58 14.48 9.80
N THR A 214 10.61 15.30 9.61
CA THR A 214 10.66 16.29 8.53
C THR A 214 10.61 15.62 7.16
N ALA A 215 11.45 14.61 6.94
CA ALA A 215 11.46 13.85 5.70
C ALA A 215 10.11 13.15 5.43
N VAL A 216 9.46 12.62 6.48
CA VAL A 216 8.16 11.96 6.34
C VAL A 216 7.04 12.97 6.09
N ALA A 217 7.03 14.10 6.77
CA ALA A 217 6.06 15.18 6.54
C ALA A 217 6.18 15.72 5.10
N ASP A 218 7.39 15.97 4.62
CA ASP A 218 7.65 16.37 3.23
C ASP A 218 7.13 15.31 2.25
N MET A 219 7.34 14.02 2.52
CA MET A 219 6.81 12.94 1.70
C MET A 219 5.28 12.92 1.67
N ILE A 220 4.62 13.15 2.81
CA ILE A 220 3.16 13.21 2.88
C ILE A 220 2.65 14.40 2.06
N MET A 221 3.19 15.61 2.29
CA MET A 221 2.77 16.83 1.58
C MET A 221 2.97 16.72 0.08
N ASN A 222 4.11 16.18 -0.39
CA ASN A 222 4.33 15.94 -1.81
C ASN A 222 3.26 15.01 -2.42
N GLN A 223 2.85 13.95 -1.70
CA GLN A 223 1.81 13.04 -2.20
C GLN A 223 0.40 13.64 -2.13
N VAL A 224 0.14 14.54 -1.17
CA VAL A 224 -1.10 15.34 -1.11
C VAL A 224 -1.19 16.25 -2.33
N GLU A 225 -0.13 16.99 -2.66
CA GLU A 225 -0.08 17.86 -3.84
C GLU A 225 -0.27 17.06 -5.15
N GLU A 226 0.43 15.94 -5.30
CA GLU A 226 0.28 15.05 -6.47
C GLU A 226 -1.16 14.52 -6.61
N SER A 227 -1.78 14.11 -5.50
CA SER A 227 -3.16 13.62 -5.50
C SER A 227 -4.15 14.70 -5.91
N GLN A 228 -3.99 15.93 -5.39
CA GLN A 228 -4.86 17.06 -5.71
C GLN A 228 -4.70 17.55 -7.15
N MET A 229 -3.50 17.44 -7.75
CA MET A 229 -3.31 17.77 -9.17
C MET A 229 -4.05 16.81 -10.10
N ILE A 230 -4.03 15.51 -9.80
CA ILE A 230 -4.70 14.48 -10.63
C ILE A 230 -6.22 14.67 -10.66
N GLU A 231 -6.83 15.18 -9.59
CA GLU A 231 -8.29 15.40 -9.54
C GLU A 231 -8.76 16.59 -10.40
N ARG A 232 -7.85 17.48 -10.79
CA ARG A 232 -8.19 18.69 -11.57
C ARG A 232 -8.18 18.47 -13.08
N ASP A 233 -7.58 17.39 -13.55
CA ASP A 233 -7.47 17.00 -14.98
C ASP A 233 -8.58 16.03 -15.42
#